data_AF-A0AAX3NUV7-F1
#
_entry.id   AF-A0AAX3NUV7-F1
#
_cell.length_a   1.000
_cell.length_b   1.000
_cell.length_c   1.000
_cell.angle_alpha   90.00
_cell.angle_beta   90.00
_cell.angle_gamma   90.00
#
_symmetry.space_group_name_H-M   'P 1'
#
loop_
_entity.id
_entity.type
_entity.pdbx_description
1 polymer ?
#
loop_
_entity_poly.entity_id
_entity_poly.type
_entity_poly.pdbx_seq_one_letter_code
_entity_poly.pdbx_strand_id
1 'polypeptide(L)'
;MAKPTSINISNADTLRVLDGYCKARGISRSSAISTLLDATTPILKDITSHYQLADELNKRLLSGVYKRGIAPRQNTVAAEKYCLEIWNNNLHLKNEYEFDSVNHDAYLRSRRPHYRRDRRLGKIETKHINDICREFIRREKSPVKYVCFVYVQRVFFPEKEILKKFDIPVDPNSPLVLVAGDAVVLLAKDVFYDGYFFDLSKAFIIDVVDLMRSGVNGITNTLNEPNAYCWIPIMYSGSITVIIPVFKIEPDNVSKLKKPNAITIVYRTKE
;
A
#
# COMPACT_ATOMS: atom_id res chain seq x y z
N MET A 1 -14.90 -23.23 34.96
CA MET A 1 -16.06 -22.78 35.76
C MET A 1 -16.36 -21.33 35.39
N ALA A 2 -17.59 -21.03 34.94
CA ALA A 2 -17.99 -19.65 34.65
C ALA A 2 -18.26 -18.89 35.96
N LYS A 3 -17.70 -17.68 36.10
CA LYS A 3 -17.94 -16.83 37.28
C LYS A 3 -19.21 -15.99 37.04
N PRO A 4 -20.21 -16.01 37.94
CA PRO A 4 -21.37 -15.15 37.82
C PRO A 4 -20.93 -13.68 37.86
N THR A 5 -21.33 -12.92 36.85
CA THR A 5 -20.96 -11.51 36.68
C THR A 5 -22.23 -10.71 36.47
N SER A 6 -22.43 -9.65 37.28
CA SER A 6 -23.55 -8.73 37.12
C SER A 6 -23.16 -7.57 36.22
N ILE A 7 -24.01 -7.23 35.25
CA ILE A 7 -23.79 -6.14 34.29
C ILE A 7 -24.97 -5.19 34.38
N ASN A 8 -24.69 -3.88 34.50
CA ASN A 8 -25.73 -2.86 34.45
C ASN A 8 -25.84 -2.31 33.02
N ILE A 9 -27.03 -2.38 32.43
CA ILE A 9 -27.32 -1.83 31.11
C ILE A 9 -28.19 -0.59 31.29
N SER A 10 -27.55 0.56 31.21
CA SER A 10 -28.16 1.87 31.49
C SER A 10 -29.07 2.38 30.35
N ASN A 11 -28.95 1.84 29.14
CA ASN A 11 -29.82 2.19 28.01
C ASN A 11 -30.99 1.20 27.90
N ALA A 12 -32.20 1.72 28.10
CA ALA A 12 -33.44 0.94 28.03
C ALA A 12 -33.73 0.35 26.63
N ASP A 13 -33.30 1.03 25.56
CA ASP A 13 -33.46 0.53 24.19
C ASP A 13 -32.56 -0.66 23.91
N THR A 14 -31.36 -0.69 24.48
CA THR A 14 -30.43 -1.82 24.35
C THR A 14 -31.03 -3.09 24.96
N LEU A 15 -31.69 -2.97 26.12
CA LEU A 15 -32.41 -4.08 26.74
C LEU A 15 -33.58 -4.57 25.88
N ARG A 16 -34.37 -3.66 25.33
CA ARG A 16 -35.51 -3.99 24.47
C ARG A 16 -35.08 -4.73 23.19
N VAL A 17 -34.01 -4.27 22.55
CA VAL A 17 -33.47 -4.91 21.33
C VAL A 17 -32.87 -6.28 21.66
N LEU A 18 -32.14 -6.40 22.77
CA LEU A 18 -31.58 -7.66 23.24
C LEU A 18 -32.69 -8.69 23.53
N ASP A 19 -33.79 -8.26 24.11
CA ASP A 19 -34.96 -9.12 24.37
C ASP A 19 -35.60 -9.62 23.09
N GLY A 20 -35.74 -8.74 22.10
CA GLY A 20 -36.22 -9.10 20.77
C GLY A 20 -35.32 -10.16 20.13
N TYR A 21 -34.01 -9.96 20.19
CA TYR A 21 -33.03 -10.92 19.68
C TYR A 21 -33.08 -12.27 20.40
N CYS A 22 -33.15 -12.27 21.73
CA CYS A 22 -33.24 -13.49 22.55
C CYS A 22 -34.52 -14.29 22.22
N LYS A 23 -35.67 -13.61 22.09
CA LYS A 23 -36.93 -14.24 21.70
C LYS A 23 -36.87 -14.82 20.30
N ALA A 24 -36.31 -14.08 19.33
CA ALA A 24 -36.20 -14.54 17.95
C ALA A 24 -35.26 -15.74 17.78
N ARG A 25 -34.24 -15.87 18.65
CA ARG A 25 -33.25 -16.95 18.60
C ARG A 25 -33.49 -18.08 19.60
N GLY A 26 -34.47 -17.95 20.49
CA GLY A 26 -34.77 -18.96 21.51
C GLY A 26 -33.66 -19.17 22.54
N ILE A 27 -32.88 -18.13 22.85
CA ILE A 27 -31.72 -18.21 23.76
C ILE A 27 -31.91 -17.30 24.97
N SER A 28 -31.23 -17.62 26.07
CA SER A 28 -31.25 -16.77 27.27
C SER A 28 -30.42 -15.50 27.06
N ARG A 29 -30.77 -14.42 27.77
CA ARG A 29 -29.99 -13.16 27.76
C ARG A 29 -28.53 -13.38 28.10
N SER A 30 -28.24 -14.22 29.10
CA SER A 30 -26.87 -14.54 29.50
C SER A 30 -26.10 -15.26 28.38
N SER A 31 -26.73 -16.17 27.65
CA SER A 31 -26.11 -16.83 26.51
C SER A 31 -25.84 -15.84 25.38
N ALA A 32 -26.80 -14.98 25.04
CA ALA A 32 -26.64 -13.96 24.01
C ALA A 32 -25.50 -12.99 24.34
N ILE A 33 -25.44 -12.51 25.59
CA ILE A 33 -24.38 -11.61 26.06
C ILE A 33 -23.02 -12.30 26.03
N SER A 34 -22.92 -13.55 26.51
CA SER A 34 -21.66 -14.30 26.48
C SER A 34 -21.13 -14.45 25.06
N THR A 35 -21.97 -14.85 24.11
CA THR A 35 -21.57 -15.02 22.70
C THR A 35 -21.11 -13.70 22.07
N LEU A 36 -21.76 -12.58 22.39
CA LEU A 36 -21.35 -11.26 21.90
C LEU A 36 -20.00 -10.82 22.50
N LEU A 37 -19.77 -11.11 23.78
CA LEU A 37 -18.49 -10.83 24.45
C LEU A 37 -17.36 -11.72 23.92
N ASP A 38 -17.64 -12.99 23.67
CA ASP A 38 -16.68 -13.92 23.06
C ASP A 38 -16.32 -13.48 21.63
N ALA A 39 -17.31 -13.05 20.84
CA ALA A 39 -17.10 -12.53 19.49
C ALA A 39 -16.27 -11.24 19.45
N THR A 40 -16.34 -10.42 20.51
CA THR A 40 -15.58 -9.16 20.62
C THR A 40 -14.21 -9.32 21.26
N THR A 41 -13.95 -10.45 21.92
CA THR A 41 -12.67 -10.78 22.56
C THR A 41 -11.44 -10.64 21.63
N PRO A 42 -11.41 -11.15 20.39
CA PRO A 42 -10.24 -10.98 19.52
C PRO A 42 -9.96 -9.50 19.21
N ILE A 43 -11.00 -8.71 18.95
CA ILE A 43 -10.87 -7.27 18.67
C ILE A 43 -10.33 -6.52 19.90
N LEU A 44 -10.85 -6.84 21.08
CA LEU A 44 -10.37 -6.25 22.34
C LEU A 44 -8.92 -6.65 22.66
N LYS A 45 -8.51 -7.89 22.33
CA LYS A 45 -7.11 -8.34 22.42
C LYS A 45 -6.20 -7.59 21.48
N ASP A 46 -6.62 -7.36 20.23
CA ASP A 46 -5.85 -6.57 19.26
C ASP A 46 -5.68 -5.13 19.73
N ILE A 47 -6.77 -4.48 20.18
CA ILE A 47 -6.72 -3.11 20.74
C ILE A 47 -5.75 -3.06 21.93
N THR A 48 -5.88 -3.99 22.88
CA THR A 48 -5.04 -4.01 24.08
C THR A 48 -3.58 -4.30 23.75
N SER A 49 -3.30 -5.20 22.80
CA SER A 49 -1.96 -5.48 22.29
C SER A 49 -1.32 -4.24 21.67
N HIS A 50 -2.06 -3.49 20.86
CA HIS A 50 -1.58 -2.23 20.29
C HIS A 50 -1.25 -1.19 21.37
N TYR A 51 -2.06 -1.08 22.41
CA TYR A 51 -1.77 -0.19 23.54
C TYR A 51 -0.54 -0.64 24.34
N GLN A 52 -0.38 -1.94 24.60
CA GLN A 52 0.79 -2.48 25.30
C GLN A 52 2.07 -2.28 24.48
N LEU A 53 2.02 -2.50 23.17
CA LEU A 53 3.15 -2.24 22.27
C LEU A 53 3.48 -0.75 22.22
N ALA A 54 2.48 0.13 22.16
CA ALA A 54 2.68 1.58 22.20
C ALA A 54 3.30 2.04 23.53
N ASP A 55 2.84 1.49 24.66
CA ASP A 55 3.37 1.81 25.99
C ASP A 55 4.78 1.24 26.19
N GLU A 56 5.07 0.05 25.65
CA GLU A 56 6.41 -0.53 25.65
C GLU A 56 7.37 0.26 24.75
N LEU A 57 6.91 0.72 23.58
CA LEU A 57 7.66 1.62 22.71
C LEU A 57 7.95 2.96 23.40
N ASN A 58 6.95 3.55 24.08
CA ASN A 58 7.13 4.76 24.88
C ASN A 58 8.12 4.55 26.02
N LYS A 59 8.01 3.45 26.77
CA LYS A 59 8.97 3.09 27.82
C LYS A 59 10.37 2.89 27.27
N ARG A 60 10.54 2.25 26.10
CA ARG A 60 11.85 2.06 25.45
C ARG A 60 12.44 3.37 24.94
N LEU A 61 11.60 4.30 24.48
CA LEU A 61 12.01 5.63 24.03
C LEU A 61 12.43 6.52 25.22
N LEU A 62 11.69 6.46 26.33
CA LEU A 62 11.95 7.25 27.55
C LEU A 62 13.06 6.66 28.44
N SER A 63 13.30 5.35 28.39
CA SER A 63 14.34 4.69 29.20
C SER A 63 15.76 4.80 28.63
N GLY A 64 15.95 5.44 27.48
CA GLY A 64 17.28 5.70 26.90
C GLY A 64 18.10 4.44 26.55
N VAL A 65 17.44 3.27 26.48
CA VAL A 65 18.07 1.94 26.31
C VAL A 65 18.75 1.77 24.94
N TYR A 66 18.58 2.70 24.01
CA TYR A 66 19.31 2.70 22.74
C TYR A 66 20.82 2.96 22.87
N LYS A 67 21.37 3.20 24.08
CA LYS A 67 22.83 3.43 24.24
C LYS A 67 23.70 2.23 24.58
N ARG A 68 23.22 1.05 24.99
CA ARG A 68 24.14 -0.11 25.21
C ARG A 68 23.49 -1.48 24.97
N GLY A 69 24.01 -2.18 23.96
CA GLY A 69 24.28 -3.62 23.95
C GLY A 69 23.12 -4.56 24.29
N ILE A 70 22.21 -4.76 23.33
CA ILE A 70 21.38 -5.97 23.32
C ILE A 70 22.06 -6.98 22.39
N ALA A 71 22.31 -8.19 22.89
CA ALA A 71 22.85 -9.30 22.12
C ALA A 71 22.05 -9.49 20.81
N PRO A 72 22.73 -9.78 19.68
CA PRO A 72 22.11 -9.71 18.37
C PRO A 72 21.04 -10.79 18.23
N ARG A 73 19.76 -10.37 18.31
CA ARG A 73 18.71 -11.05 17.56
C ARG A 73 19.08 -10.92 16.09
N GLN A 74 19.10 -12.04 15.36
CA GLN A 74 19.63 -12.18 14.00
C GLN A 74 19.37 -10.96 13.09
N ASN A 75 20.39 -10.65 12.26
CA ASN A 75 20.64 -9.48 11.43
C ASN A 75 19.59 -9.08 10.36
N THR A 76 18.29 -9.37 10.53
CA THR A 76 17.25 -9.08 9.53
C THR A 76 16.81 -7.62 9.50
N VAL A 77 16.73 -6.94 10.65
CA VAL A 77 16.39 -5.49 10.73
C VAL A 77 17.54 -4.61 10.22
N ALA A 78 18.78 -5.09 10.33
CA ALA A 78 19.96 -4.36 9.88
C ALA A 78 20.03 -4.25 8.35
N ALA A 79 19.72 -5.33 7.62
CA ALA A 79 19.77 -5.35 6.16
C ALA A 79 18.73 -4.43 5.52
N GLU A 80 17.47 -4.53 5.95
CA GLU A 80 16.39 -3.65 5.46
C GLU A 80 16.71 -2.18 5.71
N LYS A 81 17.09 -1.85 6.95
CA LYS A 81 17.42 -0.47 7.33
C LYS A 81 18.59 0.07 6.52
N TYR A 82 19.64 -0.72 6.37
CA TYR A 82 20.83 -0.35 5.60
C TYR A 82 20.52 -0.15 4.12
N CYS A 83 19.77 -1.06 3.48
CA CYS A 83 19.38 -0.92 2.09
C CYS A 83 18.40 0.25 1.89
N LEU A 84 17.53 0.53 2.86
CA LEU A 84 16.65 1.71 2.83
C LEU A 84 17.45 3.01 2.96
N GLU A 85 18.50 3.04 3.79
CA GLU A 85 19.43 4.18 3.87
C GLU A 85 20.17 4.40 2.54
N ILE A 86 20.67 3.33 1.90
CA ILE A 86 21.25 3.41 0.54
C ILE A 86 20.23 3.99 -0.44
N TRP A 87 19.00 3.47 -0.42
CA TRP A 87 17.96 3.96 -1.32
C TRP A 87 17.73 5.46 -1.14
N ASN A 88 17.46 5.91 0.08
CA ASN A 88 17.13 7.30 0.37
C ASN A 88 18.29 8.27 0.12
N ASN A 89 19.54 7.86 0.40
CA ASN A 89 20.68 8.77 0.35
C ASN A 89 21.36 8.78 -1.03
N ASN A 90 21.35 7.64 -1.75
CA ASN A 90 22.18 7.47 -2.95
C ASN A 90 21.39 7.28 -4.24
N LEU A 91 20.24 6.60 -4.18
CA LEU A 91 19.48 6.20 -5.37
C LEU A 91 18.27 7.07 -5.62
N HIS A 92 17.48 7.32 -4.58
CA HIS A 92 16.32 8.20 -4.62
C HIS A 92 16.75 9.64 -4.90
N LEU A 93 16.00 10.31 -5.76
CA LEU A 93 16.19 11.74 -6.02
C LEU A 93 15.08 12.56 -5.36
N LYS A 94 13.83 12.30 -5.75
CA LYS A 94 12.64 12.97 -5.20
C LYS A 94 11.36 12.27 -5.66
N ASN A 95 10.26 12.69 -5.04
CA ASN A 95 8.90 12.33 -5.44
C ASN A 95 8.25 13.52 -6.12
N GLU A 96 7.60 13.27 -7.25
CA GLU A 96 6.70 14.19 -7.92
C GLU A 96 5.28 13.65 -7.82
N TYR A 97 4.29 14.53 -7.92
CA TYR A 97 2.89 14.15 -7.83
C TYR A 97 2.18 14.49 -9.13
N GLU A 98 1.47 13.50 -9.66
CA GLU A 98 0.58 13.67 -10.80
C GLU A 98 -0.84 13.46 -10.31
N PHE A 99 -1.59 14.56 -10.20
CA PHE A 99 -2.98 14.54 -9.76
C PHE A 99 -3.91 14.73 -10.95
N ASP A 100 -4.81 13.78 -11.14
CA ASP A 100 -5.96 13.97 -12.01
C ASP A 100 -7.03 14.64 -11.15
N SER A 101 -6.96 15.96 -10.99
CA SER A 101 -7.80 16.75 -10.05
C SER A 101 -9.26 16.26 -9.97
N VAL A 102 -9.56 15.41 -8.99
CA VAL A 102 -10.90 14.81 -8.78
C VAL A 102 -11.91 15.84 -8.27
N ASN A 103 -11.43 17.00 -7.78
CA ASN A 103 -12.22 18.00 -7.05
C ASN A 103 -12.55 19.31 -7.79
N HIS A 104 -12.12 19.50 -9.04
CA HIS A 104 -12.52 20.67 -9.84
C HIS A 104 -12.87 20.21 -11.27
N ASP A 105 -13.74 20.95 -11.97
CA ASP A 105 -14.34 20.65 -13.29
C ASP A 105 -13.38 20.33 -14.46
N ALA A 106 -12.10 20.08 -14.19
CA ALA A 106 -11.08 19.62 -15.13
C ALA A 106 -11.05 18.09 -15.33
N TYR A 107 -12.20 17.40 -15.21
CA TYR A 107 -12.38 15.95 -15.47
C TYR A 107 -12.00 15.47 -16.89
N LEU A 108 -11.49 16.35 -17.75
CA LEU A 108 -11.58 16.21 -19.20
C LEU A 108 -10.27 16.40 -19.97
N ARG A 109 -9.16 16.79 -19.35
CA ARG A 109 -7.97 17.17 -20.15
C ARG A 109 -7.26 16.02 -20.85
N SER A 110 -7.35 14.79 -20.34
CA SER A 110 -6.57 13.68 -20.91
C SER A 110 -7.36 12.44 -21.31
N ARG A 111 -8.70 12.41 -21.10
CA ARG A 111 -9.64 11.28 -21.35
C ARG A 111 -8.88 10.06 -21.89
N ARG A 112 -8.57 9.09 -21.02
CA ARG A 112 -7.81 7.89 -21.41
C ARG A 112 -8.79 6.75 -21.70
N PRO A 113 -9.39 6.68 -22.90
CA PRO A 113 -10.34 5.64 -23.24
C PRO A 113 -9.66 4.29 -23.30
N HIS A 114 -10.33 3.30 -22.76
CA HIS A 114 -10.03 1.90 -23.03
C HIS A 114 -11.34 1.10 -23.09
N TYR A 115 -11.31 0.09 -23.96
CA TYR A 115 -12.41 -0.89 -24.09
C TYR A 115 -12.20 -2.12 -23.21
N ARG A 116 -11.18 -2.08 -22.34
CA ARG A 116 -10.83 -3.24 -21.52
C ARG A 116 -11.75 -3.33 -20.31
N ARG A 117 -12.27 -4.54 -20.06
CA ARG A 117 -13.03 -4.85 -18.85
C ARG A 117 -12.15 -5.35 -17.70
N ASP A 118 -10.91 -5.76 -17.98
CA ASP A 118 -9.93 -6.09 -16.95
C ASP A 118 -9.26 -4.82 -16.41
N ARG A 119 -8.88 -4.81 -15.13
CA ARG A 119 -8.19 -3.67 -14.50
C ARG A 119 -6.74 -3.50 -14.97
N ARG A 120 -6.36 -4.03 -16.14
CA ARG A 120 -5.01 -3.88 -16.70
C ARG A 120 -4.83 -2.51 -17.33
N LEU A 121 -3.58 -2.10 -17.56
CA LEU A 121 -3.28 -0.83 -18.24
C LEU A 121 -3.74 -0.86 -19.71
N GLY A 122 -4.38 0.24 -20.13
CA GLY A 122 -4.74 0.47 -21.53
C GLY A 122 -3.56 1.03 -22.35
N LYS A 123 -3.58 0.85 -23.68
CA LYS A 123 -2.51 1.37 -24.56
C LYS A 123 -2.36 2.89 -24.48
N ILE A 124 -3.48 3.61 -24.47
CA ILE A 124 -3.52 5.08 -24.41
C ILE A 124 -3.03 5.57 -23.05
N GLU A 125 -3.50 4.93 -21.98
CA GLU A 125 -3.04 5.18 -20.62
C GLU A 125 -1.53 4.97 -20.46
N THR A 126 -1.01 3.83 -20.92
CA THR A 126 0.43 3.55 -20.90
C THR A 126 1.23 4.58 -21.70
N LYS A 127 0.77 4.98 -22.88
CA LYS A 127 1.45 6.01 -23.68
C LYS A 127 1.52 7.33 -22.91
N HIS A 128 0.39 7.77 -22.36
CA HIS A 128 0.30 9.01 -21.60
C HIS A 128 1.20 9.02 -20.36
N ILE A 129 1.19 7.94 -19.57
CA ILE A 129 2.10 7.79 -18.41
C ILE A 129 3.56 7.88 -18.86
N ASN A 130 3.92 7.20 -19.95
CA ASN A 130 5.29 7.27 -20.46
C ASN A 130 5.67 8.69 -20.90
N ASP A 131 4.76 9.43 -21.53
CA ASP A 131 5.01 10.80 -21.97
C ASP A 131 5.23 11.73 -20.76
N ILE A 132 4.43 11.59 -19.70
CA ILE A 132 4.62 12.30 -18.42
C ILE A 132 5.97 11.96 -17.78
N CYS A 133 6.29 10.67 -17.64
CA CYS A 133 7.54 10.23 -17.03
C CYS A 133 8.77 10.74 -17.81
N ARG A 134 8.70 10.76 -19.15
CA ARG A 134 9.78 11.33 -19.98
C ARG A 134 9.95 12.83 -19.75
N GLU A 135 8.86 13.57 -19.56
CA GLU A 135 8.95 15.00 -19.27
C GLU A 135 9.54 15.26 -17.89
N PHE A 136 9.21 14.44 -16.88
CA PHE A 136 9.88 14.51 -15.57
C PHE A 136 11.39 14.27 -15.68
N ILE A 137 11.83 13.28 -16.47
CA ILE A 137 13.25 13.06 -16.74
C ILE A 137 13.87 14.27 -17.44
N ARG A 138 13.19 14.85 -18.44
CA ARG A 138 13.71 15.96 -19.25
C ARG A 138 13.87 17.26 -18.46
N ARG A 139 12.95 17.53 -17.54
CA ARG A 139 12.96 18.75 -16.72
C ARG A 139 13.98 18.71 -15.59
N GLU A 140 14.39 17.51 -15.20
CA GLU A 140 15.26 17.35 -14.06
C GLU A 140 16.70 17.74 -14.41
N LYS A 141 17.32 18.54 -13.53
CA LYS A 141 18.72 18.98 -13.72
C LYS A 141 19.69 17.89 -13.32
N SER A 142 19.30 17.08 -12.34
CA SER A 142 20.08 15.93 -11.88
C SER A 142 19.89 14.75 -12.83
N PRO A 143 20.90 13.88 -13.01
CA PRO A 143 20.76 12.70 -13.85
C PRO A 143 19.71 11.74 -13.23
N VAL A 144 18.60 11.53 -13.95
CA VAL A 144 17.58 10.52 -13.62
C VAL A 144 17.68 9.40 -14.64
N LYS A 145 17.90 8.17 -14.16
CA LYS A 145 17.95 6.98 -15.03
C LYS A 145 16.67 6.17 -14.99
N TYR A 146 15.97 6.18 -13.85
CA TYR A 146 14.78 5.38 -13.65
C TYR A 146 13.65 6.21 -13.02
N VAL A 147 12.43 5.88 -13.43
CA VAL A 147 11.20 6.48 -12.96
C VAL A 147 10.23 5.36 -12.59
N CYS A 148 9.65 5.46 -11.40
CA CYS A 148 8.60 4.55 -10.95
C CYS A 148 7.31 5.35 -10.76
N PHE A 149 6.37 5.17 -11.69
CA PHE A 149 5.03 5.75 -11.62
C PHE A 149 4.13 4.82 -10.80
N VAL A 150 3.58 5.33 -9.70
CA VAL A 150 2.75 4.55 -8.78
C VAL A 150 1.37 5.16 -8.72
N TYR A 151 0.36 4.42 -9.19
CA TYR A 151 -1.03 4.80 -8.95
C TYR A 151 -1.36 4.69 -7.47
N VAL A 152 -1.66 5.82 -6.82
CA VAL A 152 -2.18 5.87 -5.45
C VAL A 152 -3.68 5.59 -5.46
N GLN A 153 -4.37 6.20 -6.42
CA GLN A 153 -5.78 5.95 -6.68
C GLN A 153 -5.94 5.78 -8.19
N ARG A 154 -6.65 4.74 -8.62
CA ARG A 154 -6.99 4.54 -10.04
C ARG A 154 -8.47 4.23 -10.15
N VAL A 155 -9.20 5.12 -10.81
CA VAL A 155 -10.66 5.09 -10.93
C VAL A 155 -11.06 4.87 -12.38
N PHE A 156 -12.06 4.03 -12.55
CA PHE A 156 -12.68 3.73 -13.83
C PHE A 156 -14.04 4.41 -13.89
N PHE A 157 -14.24 5.24 -14.89
CA PHE A 157 -15.50 5.93 -15.13
C PHE A 157 -16.16 5.32 -16.37
N PRO A 158 -17.38 4.77 -16.24
CA PRO A 158 -18.19 4.46 -17.40
C PRO A 158 -18.41 5.74 -18.22
N GLU A 159 -18.16 5.70 -19.53
CA GLU A 159 -18.32 6.85 -20.42
C GLU A 159 -19.70 7.52 -20.26
N LYS A 160 -20.75 6.70 -20.08
CA LYS A 160 -22.13 7.12 -19.82
C LYS A 160 -22.30 8.04 -18.61
N GLU A 161 -21.52 7.87 -17.54
CA GLU A 161 -21.68 8.67 -16.31
C GLU A 161 -21.08 10.06 -16.49
N ILE A 162 -19.98 10.16 -17.24
CA ILE A 162 -19.34 11.43 -17.56
C ILE A 162 -20.14 12.18 -18.61
N LEU A 163 -20.51 11.55 -19.72
CA LEU A 163 -21.18 12.24 -20.82
C LEU A 163 -22.62 12.68 -20.46
N LYS A 164 -23.32 11.95 -19.58
CA LYS A 164 -24.59 12.42 -18.99
C LYS A 164 -24.41 13.69 -18.15
N LYS A 165 -23.28 13.87 -17.48
CA LYS A 165 -22.97 15.08 -16.70
C LYS A 165 -22.72 16.31 -17.59
N PHE A 166 -22.38 16.09 -18.86
CA PHE A 166 -22.04 17.15 -19.83
C PHE A 166 -23.05 17.28 -20.99
N ASP A 167 -24.23 16.66 -20.90
CA ASP A 167 -25.28 16.67 -21.95
C ASP A 167 -24.80 16.25 -23.36
N ILE A 168 -23.79 15.37 -23.43
CA ILE A 168 -23.29 14.84 -24.70
C ILE A 168 -24.06 13.54 -25.03
N PRO A 169 -24.58 13.36 -26.25
CA PRO A 169 -25.24 12.12 -26.66
C PRO A 169 -24.31 10.91 -26.49
N VAL A 170 -24.81 9.87 -25.81
CA VAL A 170 -24.04 8.65 -25.52
C VAL A 170 -24.73 7.46 -26.16
N ASP A 171 -23.96 6.57 -26.79
CA ASP A 171 -24.45 5.22 -27.06
C ASP A 171 -24.63 4.48 -25.73
N PRO A 172 -25.87 4.13 -25.32
CA PRO A 172 -26.14 3.47 -24.05
C PRO A 172 -25.47 2.10 -23.92
N ASN A 173 -24.99 1.51 -25.03
CA ASN A 173 -24.30 0.23 -25.07
C ASN A 173 -22.77 0.35 -25.22
N SER A 174 -22.20 1.57 -25.20
CA SER A 174 -20.75 1.77 -25.33
C SER A 174 -20.00 1.01 -24.22
N PRO A 175 -19.10 0.07 -24.57
CA PRO A 175 -18.25 -0.63 -23.60
C PRO A 175 -17.04 0.22 -23.16
N LEU A 176 -17.01 1.51 -23.54
CA LEU A 176 -15.89 2.40 -23.27
C LEU A 176 -15.85 2.84 -21.81
N VAL A 177 -14.65 2.76 -21.24
CA VAL A 177 -14.34 3.22 -19.90
C VAL A 177 -13.20 4.24 -19.98
N LEU A 178 -13.27 5.26 -19.14
CA LEU A 178 -12.25 6.26 -18.97
C LEU A 178 -11.48 6.00 -17.68
N VAL A 179 -10.15 6.12 -17.72
CA VAL A 179 -9.30 5.98 -16.53
C VAL A 179 -8.75 7.34 -16.13
N ALA A 180 -8.91 7.65 -14.85
CA ALA A 180 -8.24 8.74 -14.18
C ALA A 180 -7.75 8.29 -12.80
N GLY A 181 -6.85 9.05 -12.21
CA GLY A 181 -6.31 8.69 -10.91
C GLY A 181 -5.08 9.48 -10.53
N ASP A 182 -4.89 9.59 -9.21
CA ASP A 182 -3.75 10.25 -8.61
C ASP A 182 -2.56 9.30 -8.50
N ALA A 183 -1.38 9.83 -8.74
CA ALA A 183 -0.16 9.07 -8.76
C ALA A 183 1.00 9.81 -8.11
N VAL A 184 1.93 9.02 -7.59
CA VAL A 184 3.25 9.46 -7.14
C VAL A 184 4.28 8.96 -8.15
N VAL A 185 5.17 9.84 -8.58
CA VAL A 185 6.24 9.55 -9.53
C VAL A 185 7.57 9.63 -8.78
N LEU A 186 8.19 8.46 -8.56
CA LEU A 186 9.49 8.35 -7.90
C LEU A 186 10.59 8.50 -8.94
N LEU A 187 11.50 9.46 -8.76
CA LEU A 187 12.67 9.63 -9.61
C LEU A 187 13.90 9.04 -8.93
N ALA A 188 14.65 8.21 -9.66
CA ALA A 188 15.85 7.56 -9.18
C ALA A 188 17.05 7.81 -10.10
N LYS A 189 18.19 8.12 -9.48
CA LYS A 189 19.47 8.37 -10.15
C LYS A 189 20.04 7.09 -10.76
N ASP A 190 19.85 5.97 -10.05
CA ASP A 190 20.20 4.63 -10.50
C ASP A 190 19.38 3.59 -9.71
N VAL A 191 19.57 2.31 -10.01
CA VAL A 191 19.06 1.17 -9.24
C VAL A 191 20.17 0.25 -8.73
N PHE A 192 21.43 0.65 -8.94
CA PHE A 192 22.62 -0.06 -8.51
C PHE A 192 23.44 0.82 -7.58
N TYR A 193 23.84 0.29 -6.43
CA TYR A 193 24.77 0.96 -5.53
C TYR A 193 25.53 -0.05 -4.69
N ASP A 194 26.85 0.08 -4.62
CA ASP A 194 27.72 -0.70 -3.72
C ASP A 194 27.47 -2.22 -3.70
N GLY A 195 27.32 -2.82 -4.88
CA GLY A 195 27.03 -4.26 -5.02
C GLY A 195 25.59 -4.67 -4.70
N TYR A 196 24.66 -3.73 -4.59
CA TYR A 196 23.22 -3.98 -4.42
C TYR A 196 22.42 -3.55 -5.65
N PHE A 197 21.44 -4.38 -6.02
CA PHE A 197 20.45 -4.12 -7.07
C PHE A 197 19.07 -3.93 -6.47
N PHE A 198 18.44 -2.79 -6.75
CA PHE A 198 17.12 -2.39 -6.28
C PHE A 198 16.11 -2.55 -7.42
N ASP A 199 15.43 -3.69 -7.48
CA ASP A 199 14.66 -4.05 -8.67
C ASP A 199 13.26 -3.42 -8.70
N LEU A 200 13.18 -2.23 -9.31
CA LEU A 200 11.91 -1.54 -9.53
C LEU A 200 10.91 -2.37 -10.37
N SER A 201 11.37 -3.27 -11.26
CA SER A 201 10.44 -4.05 -12.09
C SER A 201 9.59 -5.03 -11.30
N LYS A 202 10.02 -5.34 -10.07
CA LYS A 202 9.33 -6.19 -9.10
C LYS A 202 8.64 -5.39 -7.99
N ALA A 203 8.47 -4.07 -8.19
CA ALA A 203 7.75 -3.23 -7.25
C ALA A 203 6.29 -3.68 -7.07
N PHE A 204 5.85 -3.70 -5.82
CA PHE A 204 4.50 -4.15 -5.46
C PHE A 204 3.87 -3.20 -4.44
N ILE A 205 2.57 -2.96 -4.56
CA ILE A 205 1.78 -2.14 -3.63
C ILE A 205 1.17 -3.05 -2.55
N ILE A 206 1.35 -2.64 -1.30
CA ILE A 206 0.77 -3.28 -0.12
C ILE A 206 0.01 -2.26 0.71
N ASP A 207 -0.97 -2.70 1.49
CA ASP A 207 -1.60 -1.85 2.48
C ASP A 207 -0.67 -1.68 3.69
N VAL A 208 -0.54 -0.44 4.17
CA VAL A 208 0.32 -0.10 5.32
C VAL A 208 -0.13 -0.90 6.56
N VAL A 209 -1.43 -1.16 6.71
CA VAL A 209 -1.97 -1.98 7.81
C VAL A 209 -1.44 -3.41 7.76
N ASP A 210 -1.36 -4.01 6.58
CA ASP A 210 -0.82 -5.37 6.41
C ASP A 210 0.68 -5.40 6.66
N LEU A 211 1.38 -4.34 6.23
CA LEU A 211 2.81 -4.16 6.52
C LEU A 211 3.07 -4.04 8.02
N MET A 212 2.26 -3.27 8.73
CA MET A 212 2.37 -3.12 10.19
C MET A 212 2.11 -4.43 10.93
N ARG A 213 1.16 -5.25 10.46
CA ARG A 213 0.81 -6.54 11.07
C ARG A 213 1.87 -7.62 10.84
N SER A 214 2.37 -7.72 9.61
CA SER A 214 3.19 -8.87 9.19
C SER A 214 4.67 -8.55 9.03
N GLY A 215 5.04 -7.26 9.02
CA GLY A 215 6.37 -6.80 8.59
C GLY A 215 6.62 -7.07 7.10
N VAL A 216 7.68 -6.47 6.54
CA VAL A 216 8.00 -6.65 5.11
C VAL A 216 8.20 -8.13 4.78
N ASN A 217 8.92 -8.87 5.64
CA ASN A 217 9.23 -10.30 5.41
C ASN A 217 8.01 -11.22 5.52
N GLY A 218 7.05 -10.92 6.39
CA GLY A 218 5.83 -11.72 6.49
C GLY A 218 4.99 -11.66 5.22
N ILE A 219 4.99 -10.50 4.55
CA ILE A 219 4.29 -10.30 3.28
C ILE A 219 5.04 -10.99 2.13
N THR A 220 6.36 -10.89 2.09
CA THR A 220 7.16 -11.33 0.94
C THR A 220 7.34 -12.83 0.84
N ASN A 221 7.07 -13.58 1.93
CA ASN A 221 6.98 -15.05 1.89
C ASN A 221 5.94 -15.56 0.88
N THR A 222 4.97 -14.72 0.49
CA THR A 222 3.96 -15.04 -0.55
C THR A 222 4.39 -14.66 -1.97
N LEU A 223 5.46 -13.87 -2.11
CA LEU A 223 5.88 -13.26 -3.39
C LEU A 223 6.87 -14.11 -4.21
N ASN A 224 7.19 -15.35 -3.80
CA ASN A 224 8.03 -16.31 -4.54
C ASN A 224 9.38 -15.73 -5.04
N GLU A 225 10.06 -14.92 -4.24
CA GLU A 225 11.40 -14.40 -4.54
C GLU A 225 12.42 -14.87 -3.48
N PRO A 226 12.81 -16.16 -3.48
CA PRO A 226 13.65 -16.74 -2.44
C PRO A 226 15.08 -16.19 -2.41
N ASN A 227 15.51 -15.52 -3.50
CA ASN A 227 16.87 -15.01 -3.66
C ASN A 227 17.01 -13.53 -3.28
N ALA A 228 15.93 -12.86 -2.86
CA ALA A 228 16.00 -11.47 -2.41
C ALA A 228 16.85 -11.38 -1.13
N TYR A 229 17.83 -10.47 -1.12
CA TYR A 229 18.65 -10.22 0.07
C TYR A 229 17.82 -9.58 1.19
N CYS A 230 17.00 -8.59 0.84
CA CYS A 230 15.95 -8.05 1.68
C CYS A 230 14.89 -7.37 0.81
N TRP A 231 13.82 -6.91 1.43
CA TRP A 231 12.81 -6.08 0.79
C TRP A 231 12.73 -4.76 1.54
N ILE A 232 12.59 -3.65 0.81
CA ILE A 232 12.52 -2.32 1.41
C ILE A 232 11.26 -1.56 0.97
N PRO A 233 10.65 -0.77 1.87
CA PRO A 233 9.55 0.12 1.53
C PRO A 233 10.08 1.46 0.98
N ILE A 234 9.91 1.69 -0.32
CA ILE A 234 10.47 2.86 -1.01
C ILE A 234 9.51 4.05 -1.12
N MET A 235 8.23 3.85 -0.78
CA MET A 235 7.21 4.90 -0.82
C MET A 235 6.08 4.60 0.14
N TYR A 236 5.59 5.63 0.83
CA TYR A 236 4.36 5.61 1.61
C TYR A 236 3.44 6.71 1.12
N SER A 237 2.16 6.41 0.90
CA SER A 237 1.13 7.39 0.55
C SER A 237 -0.22 6.95 1.07
N GLY A 238 -0.78 7.67 2.06
CA GLY A 238 -2.05 7.32 2.69
C GLY A 238 -2.01 5.89 3.27
N SER A 239 -2.90 5.02 2.79
CA SER A 239 -2.96 3.62 3.22
C SER A 239 -2.04 2.69 2.43
N ILE A 240 -1.28 3.19 1.43
CA ILE A 240 -0.48 2.36 0.53
C ILE A 240 1.01 2.51 0.78
N THR A 241 1.73 1.39 0.65
CA THR A 241 3.20 1.33 0.62
C THR A 241 3.64 0.63 -0.66
N VAL A 242 4.73 1.09 -1.26
CA VAL A 242 5.41 0.35 -2.34
C VAL A 242 6.67 -0.28 -1.78
N ILE A 243 6.80 -1.60 -1.96
CA ILE A 243 7.99 -2.36 -1.59
C ILE A 243 8.70 -2.86 -2.86
N ILE A 244 10.03 -2.98 -2.77
CA ILE A 244 10.86 -3.59 -3.81
C ILE A 244 11.83 -4.60 -3.20
N PRO A 245 12.21 -5.65 -3.95
CA PRO A 245 13.28 -6.53 -3.54
C PRO A 245 14.64 -5.89 -3.81
N VAL A 246 15.59 -6.16 -2.92
CA VAL A 246 17.00 -5.82 -3.06
C VAL A 246 17.79 -7.11 -3.20
N PHE A 247 18.68 -7.17 -4.17
CA PHE A 247 19.57 -8.31 -4.41
C PHE A 247 21.01 -7.90 -4.16
N LYS A 248 21.79 -8.80 -3.54
CA LYS A 248 23.25 -8.69 -3.55
C LYS A 248 23.78 -9.17 -4.89
N ILE A 249 24.72 -8.43 -5.44
CA ILE A 249 25.32 -8.71 -6.73
C ILE A 249 26.81 -8.91 -6.50
N GLU A 250 27.32 -9.99 -7.05
CA GLU A 250 28.77 -10.14 -7.23
C GLU A 250 29.23 -9.24 -8.38
N PRO A 251 30.39 -8.57 -8.26
CA PRO A 251 30.87 -7.61 -9.25
C PRO A 251 30.82 -8.13 -10.71
N ASP A 252 31.10 -9.42 -10.89
CA ASP A 252 31.18 -10.08 -12.20
C ASP A 252 29.81 -10.37 -12.85
N ASN A 253 28.71 -10.25 -12.09
CA ASN A 253 27.37 -10.61 -12.54
C ASN A 253 26.49 -9.40 -12.88
N VAL A 254 26.96 -8.16 -12.66
CA VAL A 254 26.20 -6.92 -12.91
C VAL A 254 25.76 -6.80 -14.38
N SER A 255 26.60 -7.21 -15.33
CA SER A 255 26.31 -7.15 -16.77
C SER A 255 25.28 -8.18 -17.24
N LYS A 256 25.07 -9.26 -16.46
CA LYS A 256 24.11 -10.33 -16.75
C LYS A 256 22.72 -10.05 -16.19
N LEU A 257 22.59 -9.09 -15.27
CA LEU A 257 21.30 -8.72 -14.68
C LEU A 257 20.44 -7.98 -15.70
N LYS A 258 19.20 -8.46 -15.85
CA LYS A 258 18.19 -7.76 -16.63
C LYS A 258 17.78 -6.49 -15.88
N LYS A 259 18.26 -5.35 -16.35
CA LYS A 259 17.90 -4.05 -15.78
C LYS A 259 16.40 -3.77 -15.98
N PRO A 260 15.75 -3.08 -15.03
CA PRO A 260 14.39 -2.64 -15.22
C PRO A 260 14.33 -1.65 -16.39
N ASN A 261 13.15 -1.51 -16.98
CA ASN A 261 12.92 -0.43 -17.93
C ASN A 261 13.14 0.92 -17.22
N ALA A 262 13.57 1.94 -17.97
CA ALA A 262 13.72 3.29 -17.45
C ALA A 262 12.42 3.83 -16.82
N ILE A 263 11.25 3.33 -17.27
CA ILE A 263 9.95 3.66 -16.69
C ILE A 263 9.30 2.35 -16.21
N THR A 264 8.96 2.33 -14.93
CA THR A 264 8.19 1.27 -14.28
C THR A 264 6.83 1.84 -13.88
N ILE A 265 5.74 1.10 -14.14
CA ILE A 265 4.38 1.51 -13.78
C ILE A 265 3.81 0.49 -12.78
N VAL A 266 3.46 0.96 -11.60
CA VAL A 266 2.97 0.16 -10.46
C VAL A 266 1.52 0.54 -10.16
N TYR A 267 0.66 -0.47 -10.08
CA TYR A 267 -0.77 -0.30 -9.82
C TYR A 267 -1.36 -1.57 -9.21
N ARG A 268 -2.44 -1.43 -8.43
CA ARG A 268 -3.18 -2.58 -7.89
C ARG A 268 -3.90 -3.31 -9.02
N THR A 269 -3.63 -4.62 -9.15
CA THR A 269 -4.28 -5.48 -10.15
C THR A 269 -5.44 -6.30 -9.56
N LYS A 270 -5.54 -6.41 -8.24
CA LYS A 270 -6.60 -7.08 -7.50
C LYS A 270 -7.03 -6.24 -6.29
N GLU A 271 -8.32 -6.30 -5.95
CA GLU A 271 -8.85 -5.94 -4.63
C GLU A 271 -8.88 -7.18 -3.76
#